data_AF-A0A7W8ATC3-F1
#
_entry.id   AF-A0A7W8ATC3-F1
#
_cell.length_a   1.000
_cell.length_b   1.000
_cell.length_c   1.000
_cell.angle_alpha   90.00
_cell.angle_beta   90.00
_cell.angle_gamma   90.00
#
_symmetry.space_group_name_H-M   'P 1'
#
loop_
_entity.id
_entity.type
_entity.pdbx_description
1 polymer ?
#
loop_
_entity_poly.entity_id
_entity_poly.type
_entity_poly.pdbx_seq_one_letter_code
_entity_poly.pdbx_strand_id
1 'polypeptide(L)'
;MISRSFARMHLAADFGDQDPSSSSTMTAEPVFSEHLGRHIMEGVAGVTVFQDQPDLLLVTAGDLFGCVRPSEEKCRSVFLHAAQLHEPLAVAERLAFDLYSGSFFQASAAARLLMLTMAVETLLNLQPRSTAAQAHVTAMIEATKVNAGLTHAERNSLLETLDWLHNESIGQAGRRLARTLEPRKYGGRKPADFFTRCYKMRSALTHGYVPRPSHREVNSLAGSLESFVADLLSGRLLTEAPE
;
A
#
# COMPACT_ATOMS: atom_id res chain seq x y z
N MET A 1 -12.65 -6.21 9.31
CA MET A 1 -12.48 -5.84 10.74
C MET A 1 -11.06 -6.14 11.22
N ILE A 2 -10.54 -7.35 11.00
CA ILE A 2 -9.20 -7.74 11.49
C ILE A 2 -8.02 -7.13 10.71
N SER A 3 -8.21 -6.73 9.45
CA SER A 3 -7.14 -6.23 8.58
C SER A 3 -6.43 -4.97 9.13
N ARG A 4 -7.17 -4.06 9.79
CA ARG A 4 -6.54 -2.90 10.47
C ARG A 4 -5.59 -3.33 11.60
N SER A 5 -5.88 -4.43 12.29
CA SER A 5 -5.00 -5.00 13.32
C SER A 5 -3.70 -5.51 12.69
N PHE A 6 -3.78 -6.21 11.55
CA PHE A 6 -2.59 -6.66 10.82
C PHE A 6 -1.72 -5.49 10.39
N ALA A 7 -2.31 -4.43 9.82
CA ALA A 7 -1.59 -3.20 9.49
C ALA A 7 -0.93 -2.58 10.74
N ARG A 8 -1.67 -2.44 11.85
CA ARG A 8 -1.16 -1.89 13.12
C ARG A 8 -0.01 -2.69 13.71
N MET A 9 0.03 -3.99 13.45
CA MET A 9 1.08 -4.91 13.91
C MET A 9 2.20 -5.08 12.88
N HIS A 10 2.16 -4.37 11.75
CA HIS A 10 3.09 -4.50 10.64
C HIS A 10 3.18 -5.93 10.08
N LEU A 11 2.03 -6.61 10.04
CA LEU A 11 1.90 -7.95 9.49
C LEU A 11 1.18 -7.87 8.15
N ALA A 12 1.75 -8.49 7.12
CA ALA A 12 1.00 -8.81 5.91
C ALA A 12 -0.09 -9.82 6.25
N ALA A 13 -1.19 -9.83 5.51
CA ALA A 13 -2.16 -10.92 5.53
C ALA A 13 -2.86 -11.00 4.17
N ASP A 14 -3.08 -12.21 3.69
CA ASP A 14 -3.98 -12.48 2.58
C ASP A 14 -5.22 -13.19 3.13
N PHE A 15 -6.39 -12.70 2.74
CA PHE A 15 -7.68 -13.23 3.19
C PHE A 15 -8.40 -14.05 2.12
N GLY A 16 -7.76 -14.28 0.96
CA GLY A 16 -8.29 -15.17 -0.08
C GLY A 16 -9.42 -14.60 -0.94
N ASP A 17 -9.68 -13.28 -0.88
CA ASP A 17 -10.71 -12.64 -1.73
C ASP A 17 -10.29 -12.58 -3.21
N GLN A 18 -9.00 -12.80 -3.49
CA GLN A 18 -8.44 -12.92 -4.83
C GLN A 18 -7.91 -14.35 -4.97
N ASP A 19 -8.77 -15.30 -5.35
CA ASP A 19 -8.29 -16.64 -5.72
C ASP A 19 -7.24 -16.48 -6.82
N PRO A 20 -5.97 -16.84 -6.59
CA PRO A 20 -5.07 -17.02 -7.71
C PRO A 20 -5.69 -18.15 -8.52
N SER A 21 -6.10 -17.87 -9.76
CA SER A 21 -6.47 -18.93 -10.69
C SER A 21 -5.25 -19.82 -10.87
N SER A 22 -5.16 -20.88 -10.07
CA SER A 22 -4.00 -21.78 -10.03
C SER A 22 -4.07 -22.68 -11.26
N SER A 23 -3.64 -22.17 -12.40
CA SER A 23 -3.36 -22.98 -13.57
C SER A 23 -1.87 -23.30 -13.63
N SER A 24 -1.39 -24.24 -12.81
CA SER A 24 -0.30 -25.21 -13.09
C SER A 24 0.19 -25.88 -11.80
N THR A 25 0.06 -27.20 -11.63
CA THR A 25 0.91 -28.33 -12.11
C THR A 25 1.86 -28.80 -11.00
N MET A 26 1.51 -29.94 -10.39
CA MET A 26 2.27 -30.77 -9.43
C MET A 26 2.59 -30.13 -8.06
N THR A 27 1.65 -30.24 -7.12
CA THR A 27 1.91 -30.05 -5.69
C THR A 27 2.67 -31.25 -5.13
N ALA A 28 3.81 -31.00 -4.46
CA ALA A 28 4.57 -32.01 -3.73
C ALA A 28 3.94 -32.33 -2.35
N GLU A 29 2.92 -31.57 -1.93
CA GLU A 29 2.19 -31.71 -0.67
C GLU A 29 1.62 -33.12 -0.40
N PRO A 30 0.98 -33.81 -1.37
CA PRO A 30 0.44 -35.15 -1.12
C PRO A 30 1.56 -36.16 -0.83
N VAL A 31 2.69 -36.03 -1.55
CA VAL A 31 3.82 -36.96 -1.48
C VAL A 31 4.54 -36.84 -0.14
N PHE A 32 4.75 -35.62 0.37
CA PHE A 32 5.39 -35.42 1.66
C PHE A 32 4.45 -35.67 2.84
N SER A 33 3.15 -35.39 2.70
CA SER A 33 2.16 -35.66 3.75
C SER A 33 2.00 -37.17 3.97
N GLU A 34 1.97 -37.97 2.90
CA GLU A 34 1.95 -39.44 2.99
C GLU A 34 3.23 -40.00 3.62
N HIS A 35 4.40 -39.44 3.31
CA HIS A 35 5.68 -39.97 3.79
C HIS A 35 5.97 -39.65 5.27
N LEU A 36 5.46 -38.53 5.77
CA LEU A 36 5.73 -38.06 7.14
C LEU A 36 4.55 -38.30 8.11
N GLY A 37 3.40 -38.78 7.61
CA GLY A 37 2.20 -39.04 8.42
C GLY A 37 1.63 -37.78 9.08
N ARG A 38 1.90 -36.60 8.51
CA ARG A 38 1.50 -35.28 9.04
C ARG A 38 0.92 -34.42 7.94
N HIS A 39 0.05 -33.50 8.29
CA HIS A 39 -0.40 -32.45 7.37
C HIS A 39 0.74 -31.45 7.15
N ILE A 40 1.09 -31.24 5.89
CA ILE A 40 2.13 -30.30 5.47
C ILE A 40 1.46 -29.23 4.63
N MET A 41 1.70 -27.98 4.99
CA MET A 41 1.32 -26.83 4.17
C MET A 41 2.57 -26.28 3.51
N GLU A 42 2.54 -26.11 2.20
CA GLU A 42 3.56 -25.35 1.50
C GLU A 42 3.54 -23.90 1.99
N GLY A 43 4.72 -23.38 2.30
CA GLY A 43 4.87 -21.99 2.73
C GLY A 43 4.60 -21.04 1.57
N VAL A 44 3.35 -20.62 1.41
CA VAL A 44 3.02 -19.46 0.57
C VAL A 44 3.69 -18.24 1.19
N ALA A 45 4.28 -17.37 0.37
CA ALA A 45 4.85 -16.14 0.86
C ALA A 45 3.76 -15.29 1.55
N GLY A 46 3.78 -15.23 2.89
CA GLY A 46 2.85 -14.41 3.68
C GLY A 46 2.46 -14.93 5.04
N VAL A 47 1.57 -14.19 5.70
CA VAL A 47 0.89 -14.67 6.89
C VAL A 47 -0.30 -15.48 6.43
N THR A 48 -0.12 -16.79 6.50
CA THR A 48 -1.17 -17.77 6.27
C THR A 48 -1.95 -17.95 7.57
N VAL A 49 -3.24 -17.60 7.56
CA VAL A 49 -4.14 -17.92 8.67
C VAL A 49 -4.72 -19.30 8.43
N PHE A 50 -4.39 -20.25 9.31
CA PHE A 50 -4.89 -21.61 9.25
C PHE A 50 -5.58 -21.98 10.57
N GLN A 51 -6.46 -22.97 10.50
CA GLN A 51 -7.08 -23.52 11.70
C GLN A 51 -6.02 -24.27 12.51
N ASP A 52 -5.93 -23.98 13.81
CA ASP A 52 -4.99 -24.66 14.70
C ASP A 52 -5.22 -26.19 14.67
N GLN A 53 -4.18 -26.93 14.30
CA GLN A 53 -4.18 -28.38 14.22
C GLN A 53 -2.96 -28.92 14.99
N PRO A 54 -3.15 -29.93 15.88
CA PRO A 54 -2.02 -30.57 16.51
C PRO A 54 -1.10 -31.18 15.45
N ASP A 55 0.21 -30.92 15.58
CA ASP A 55 1.30 -31.44 14.75
C ASP A 55 1.55 -30.80 13.37
N LEU A 56 1.01 -29.61 13.09
CA LEU A 56 1.31 -28.89 11.85
C LEU A 56 2.81 -28.48 11.76
N LEU A 57 3.44 -28.80 10.63
CA LEU A 57 4.81 -28.40 10.30
C LEU A 57 4.81 -27.43 9.11
N LEU A 58 5.39 -26.24 9.31
CA LEU A 58 5.62 -25.25 8.26
C LEU A 58 7.02 -25.43 7.67
N VAL A 59 7.14 -25.59 6.35
CA VAL A 59 8.43 -25.72 5.66
C VAL A 59 8.69 -24.43 4.87
N THR A 60 9.79 -23.74 5.19
CA THR A 60 10.24 -22.52 4.48
C THR A 60 11.67 -22.70 3.98
N ALA A 61 11.93 -22.34 2.72
CA ALA A 61 13.29 -22.30 2.17
C ALA A 61 13.80 -20.84 2.12
N GLY A 62 14.86 -20.52 2.87
CA GLY A 62 15.56 -19.24 2.75
C GLY A 62 16.39 -18.84 3.98
N ASP A 63 17.64 -18.45 3.74
CA ASP A 63 18.56 -17.91 4.74
C ASP A 63 18.34 -16.40 4.93
N LEU A 64 17.43 -16.01 5.82
CA LEU A 64 17.40 -14.66 6.41
C LEU A 64 16.75 -14.73 7.79
N PHE A 65 17.58 -14.84 8.83
CA PHE A 65 17.13 -14.85 10.22
C PHE A 65 16.95 -13.44 10.76
N GLY A 66 15.69 -13.06 10.95
CA GLY A 66 15.26 -11.88 11.67
C GLY A 66 13.76 -11.97 11.96
N CYS A 67 13.40 -12.53 13.12
CA CYS A 67 12.00 -12.66 13.53
C CYS A 67 11.68 -11.53 14.51
N VAL A 68 10.97 -10.49 14.05
CA VAL A 68 10.31 -9.56 14.98
C VAL A 68 9.00 -10.22 15.38
N ARG A 69 8.97 -10.80 16.58
CA ARG A 69 7.72 -11.27 17.17
C ARG A 69 7.12 -10.13 17.98
N PRO A 70 5.99 -9.54 17.54
CA PRO A 70 5.26 -8.68 18.45
C PRO A 70 4.84 -9.50 19.69
N SER A 71 4.82 -8.84 20.86
CA SER A 71 4.36 -9.46 22.10
C SER A 71 2.96 -10.06 21.90
N GLU A 72 2.74 -11.29 22.36
CA GLU A 72 1.43 -11.94 22.31
C GLU A 72 0.37 -11.09 23.01
N GLU A 73 0.70 -10.51 24.15
CA GLU A 73 -0.20 -9.61 24.90
C GLU A 73 -0.58 -8.39 24.08
N LYS A 74 0.39 -7.82 23.35
CA LYS A 74 0.16 -6.68 22.46
C LYS A 74 -0.72 -7.06 21.28
N CYS A 75 -0.42 -8.18 20.61
CA CYS A 75 -1.25 -8.72 19.54
C CYS A 75 -2.69 -8.91 20.04
N ARG A 76 -2.87 -9.63 21.15
CA ARG A 76 -4.18 -9.88 21.74
C ARG A 76 -4.92 -8.57 22.05
N SER A 77 -4.25 -7.59 22.64
CA SER A 77 -4.86 -6.30 22.96
C SER A 77 -5.32 -5.52 21.72
N VAL A 78 -4.48 -5.44 20.68
CA VAL A 78 -4.84 -4.73 19.44
C VAL A 78 -6.04 -5.40 18.75
N PHE A 79 -6.04 -6.74 18.69
CA PHE A 79 -7.13 -7.48 18.05
C PHE A 79 -8.45 -7.37 18.82
N LEU A 80 -8.41 -7.45 20.16
CA LEU A 80 -9.60 -7.23 20.99
C LEU A 80 -10.15 -5.81 20.83
N HIS A 81 -9.28 -4.81 20.76
CA HIS A 81 -9.71 -3.43 20.56
C HIS A 81 -10.31 -3.19 19.17
N ALA A 82 -9.71 -3.75 18.12
CA ALA A 82 -10.27 -3.70 16.77
C ALA A 82 -11.64 -4.36 16.66
N ALA A 83 -11.84 -5.48 17.37
CA ALA A 83 -13.14 -6.13 17.46
C ALA A 83 -14.19 -5.24 18.12
N GLN A 84 -13.81 -4.38 19.06
CA GLN A 84 -14.72 -3.43 19.71
C GLN A 84 -15.08 -2.23 18.83
N LEU A 85 -14.15 -1.73 18.01
CA LEU A 85 -14.37 -0.57 17.14
C LEU A 85 -15.35 -0.84 15.99
N HIS A 86 -15.53 -2.10 15.59
CA HIS A 86 -16.43 -2.52 14.51
C HIS A 86 -16.28 -1.71 13.21
N GLU A 87 -15.05 -1.33 12.86
CA GLU A 87 -14.76 -0.49 11.70
C GLU A 87 -14.19 -1.34 10.55
N PRO A 88 -15.02 -1.78 9.58
CA PRO A 88 -14.51 -2.46 8.39
C PRO A 88 -13.70 -1.49 7.51
N LEU A 89 -12.81 -2.05 6.69
CA LEU A 89 -12.14 -1.28 5.65
C LEU A 89 -13.14 -0.93 4.55
N ALA A 90 -13.15 0.33 4.11
CA ALA A 90 -13.81 0.71 2.87
C ALA A 90 -13.12 0.04 1.67
N VAL A 91 -13.79 -0.01 0.50
CA VAL A 91 -13.27 -0.67 -0.72
C VAL A 91 -11.86 -0.19 -1.09
N ALA A 92 -11.64 1.13 -1.04
CA ALA A 92 -10.33 1.73 -1.32
C ALA A 92 -9.25 1.30 -0.31
N GLU A 93 -9.61 1.21 0.97
CA GLU A 93 -8.69 0.80 2.03
C GLU A 93 -8.42 -0.71 1.98
N ARG A 94 -9.38 -1.52 1.50
CA ARG A 94 -9.17 -2.95 1.25
C ARG A 94 -8.12 -3.14 0.16
N LEU A 95 -8.27 -2.47 -0.98
CA LEU A 95 -7.28 -2.52 -2.05
C LEU A 95 -5.90 -1.99 -1.58
N ALA A 96 -5.89 -0.92 -0.78
CA ALA A 96 -4.66 -0.42 -0.17
C ALA A 96 -4.00 -1.47 0.75
N PHE A 97 -4.80 -2.19 1.53
CA PHE A 97 -4.32 -3.27 2.39
C PHE A 97 -3.76 -4.44 1.57
N ASP A 98 -4.43 -4.85 0.50
CA ASP A 98 -3.97 -5.94 -0.36
C ASP A 98 -2.62 -5.59 -1.02
N LEU A 99 -2.47 -4.35 -1.53
CA LEU A 99 -1.20 -3.83 -2.06
C LEU A 99 -0.12 -3.74 -0.97
N TYR A 100 -0.49 -3.29 0.24
CA TYR A 100 0.41 -3.25 1.38
C TYR A 100 0.93 -4.65 1.73
N SER A 101 0.04 -5.64 1.88
CA SER A 101 0.37 -7.04 2.15
C SER A 101 1.24 -7.62 1.03
N GLY A 102 0.84 -7.44 -0.23
CA GLY A 102 1.61 -7.91 -1.40
C GLY A 102 3.02 -7.35 -1.48
N SER A 103 3.26 -6.17 -0.88
CA SER A 103 4.58 -5.53 -0.88
C SER A 103 5.64 -6.30 -0.09
N PHE A 104 5.21 -7.11 0.91
CA PHE A 104 6.10 -7.94 1.71
C PHE A 104 6.72 -9.10 0.92
N PHE A 105 6.07 -9.50 -0.19
CA PHE A 105 6.51 -10.60 -1.04
C PHE A 105 7.29 -10.14 -2.27
N GLN A 106 7.56 -8.84 -2.38
CA GLN A 106 8.34 -8.30 -3.48
C GLN A 106 9.84 -8.48 -3.22
N ALA A 107 10.51 -9.23 -4.10
CA ALA A 107 11.96 -9.46 -4.01
C ALA A 107 12.79 -8.19 -4.26
N SER A 108 12.26 -7.23 -5.03
CA SER A 108 12.96 -5.99 -5.38
C SER A 108 12.49 -4.83 -4.50
N ALA A 109 13.44 -4.10 -3.91
CA ALA A 109 13.15 -2.88 -3.16
C ALA A 109 12.39 -1.83 -3.99
N ALA A 110 12.65 -1.76 -5.30
CA ALA A 110 11.92 -0.88 -6.20
C ALA A 110 10.47 -1.33 -6.40
N ALA A 111 10.23 -2.64 -6.58
CA ALA A 111 8.88 -3.18 -6.70
C ALA A 111 8.08 -2.98 -5.41
N ARG A 112 8.69 -3.25 -4.25
CA ARG A 112 8.11 -2.99 -2.93
C ARG A 112 7.74 -1.52 -2.76
N LEU A 113 8.65 -0.59 -3.09
CA LEU A 113 8.37 0.85 -3.00
C LEU A 113 7.21 1.26 -3.92
N LEU A 114 7.21 0.81 -5.18
CA LEU A 114 6.14 1.13 -6.12
C LEU A 114 4.79 0.61 -5.63
N MET A 115 4.75 -0.62 -5.15
CA MET A 115 3.54 -1.24 -4.61
C MET A 115 3.00 -0.50 -3.38
N LEU A 116 3.87 -0.12 -2.44
CA LEU A 116 3.50 0.71 -1.30
C LEU A 116 3.03 2.11 -1.72
N THR A 117 3.62 2.72 -2.76
CA THR A 117 3.11 4.00 -3.26
C THR A 117 1.73 3.87 -3.91
N MET A 118 1.46 2.76 -4.62
CA MET A 118 0.12 2.47 -5.14
C MET A 118 -0.88 2.29 -3.99
N ALA A 119 -0.50 1.62 -2.90
CA ALA A 119 -1.33 1.52 -1.70
C ALA A 119 -1.68 2.89 -1.10
N VAL A 120 -0.78 3.88 -1.15
CA VAL A 120 -1.10 5.26 -0.75
C VAL A 120 -2.03 5.92 -1.77
N GLU A 121 -1.79 5.74 -3.07
CA GLU A 121 -2.58 6.33 -4.15
C GLU A 121 -4.05 5.90 -4.10
N THR A 122 -4.34 4.65 -3.73
CA THR A 122 -5.72 4.15 -3.58
C THR A 122 -6.45 4.80 -2.40
N LEU A 123 -5.74 5.28 -1.38
CA LEU A 123 -6.32 6.00 -0.23
C LEU A 123 -6.62 7.47 -0.54
N LEU A 124 -6.23 7.99 -1.71
CA LEU A 124 -6.41 9.39 -2.03
C LEU A 124 -7.84 9.69 -2.44
N ASN A 125 -8.43 10.70 -1.80
CA ASN A 125 -9.70 11.29 -2.20
C ASN A 125 -9.47 12.70 -2.72
N LEU A 126 -9.29 12.86 -4.03
CA LEU A 126 -9.01 14.16 -4.65
C LEU A 126 -10.14 15.16 -4.38
N GLN A 127 -9.80 16.30 -3.79
CA GLN A 127 -10.74 17.38 -3.55
C GLN A 127 -10.76 18.39 -4.71
N PRO A 128 -11.90 19.06 -4.95
CA PRO A 128 -11.96 20.20 -5.85
C PRO A 128 -10.95 21.28 -5.44
N ARG A 129 -10.35 21.95 -6.43
CA ARG A 129 -9.51 23.14 -6.16
C ARG A 129 -10.37 24.31 -5.67
N SER A 130 -9.71 25.39 -5.25
CA SER A 130 -10.43 26.62 -4.92
C SER A 130 -11.30 27.12 -6.08
N THR A 131 -12.39 27.81 -5.77
CA THR A 131 -13.30 28.38 -6.78
C THR A 131 -12.56 29.23 -7.82
N ALA A 132 -11.57 30.01 -7.39
CA ALA A 132 -10.74 30.80 -8.29
C ALA A 132 -9.91 29.95 -9.26
N ALA A 133 -9.32 28.84 -8.78
CA ALA A 133 -8.56 27.93 -9.63
C ALA A 133 -9.48 27.19 -10.62
N GLN A 134 -10.65 26.75 -10.17
CA GLN A 134 -11.65 26.11 -11.04
C GLN A 134 -12.14 27.07 -12.13
N ALA A 135 -12.46 28.32 -11.77
CA ALA A 135 -12.87 29.34 -12.74
C ALA A 135 -11.76 29.61 -13.79
N HIS A 136 -10.49 29.62 -13.37
CA HIS A 136 -9.37 29.76 -14.29
C HIS A 136 -9.24 28.56 -15.24
N VAL A 137 -9.42 27.33 -14.74
CA VAL A 137 -9.43 26.11 -15.57
C VAL A 137 -10.57 26.14 -16.57
N THR A 138 -11.78 26.52 -16.16
CA THR A 138 -12.92 26.69 -17.08
C THR A 138 -12.61 27.68 -18.19
N ALA A 139 -11.97 28.81 -17.87
CA ALA A 139 -11.58 29.79 -18.90
C ALA A 139 -10.56 29.21 -19.90
N MET A 140 -9.60 28.40 -19.44
CA MET A 140 -8.65 27.71 -20.32
C MET A 140 -9.33 26.68 -21.22
N ILE A 141 -10.32 25.95 -20.69
CA ILE A 141 -11.13 25.00 -21.45
C ILE A 141 -11.88 25.71 -22.57
N GLU A 142 -12.58 26.82 -22.28
CA GLU A 142 -13.30 27.59 -23.30
C GLU A 142 -12.36 28.17 -24.37
N ALA A 143 -11.21 28.70 -23.97
CA ALA A 143 -10.19 29.16 -24.91
C ALA A 143 -9.67 28.03 -25.82
N THR A 144 -9.54 26.81 -25.29
CA THR A 144 -9.06 25.64 -26.04
C THR A 144 -10.10 25.17 -27.06
N LYS A 145 -11.40 25.21 -26.71
CA LYS A 145 -12.50 24.82 -27.61
C LYS A 145 -12.54 25.64 -28.89
N VAL A 146 -12.38 26.96 -28.76
CA VAL A 146 -12.50 27.90 -29.88
C VAL A 146 -11.20 28.11 -30.66
N ASN A 147 -10.11 27.45 -30.26
CA ASN A 147 -8.83 27.60 -30.91
C ASN A 147 -8.83 26.88 -32.28
N ALA A 148 -8.88 27.68 -33.35
CA ALA A 148 -8.88 27.23 -34.74
C ALA A 148 -7.52 26.69 -35.22
N GLY A 149 -6.44 27.00 -34.50
CA GLY A 149 -5.09 26.52 -34.82
C GLY A 149 -4.79 25.10 -34.35
N LEU A 150 -5.63 24.54 -33.46
CA LEU A 150 -5.47 23.18 -32.97
C LEU A 150 -6.16 22.17 -33.88
N THR A 151 -5.49 21.05 -34.14
CA THR A 151 -6.16 19.88 -34.71
C THR A 151 -7.20 19.32 -33.74
N HIS A 152 -8.14 18.53 -34.25
CA HIS A 152 -9.15 17.88 -33.42
C HIS A 152 -8.51 16.97 -32.35
N ALA A 153 -7.46 16.23 -32.71
CA ALA A 153 -6.76 15.33 -31.78
C ALA A 153 -6.07 16.10 -30.64
N GLU A 154 -5.35 17.18 -30.96
CA GLU A 154 -4.70 18.03 -29.95
C GLU A 154 -5.72 18.70 -29.04
N ARG A 155 -6.81 19.23 -29.61
CA ARG A 155 -7.89 19.85 -28.84
C ARG A 155 -8.47 18.88 -27.82
N ASN A 156 -8.80 17.66 -28.24
CA ASN A 156 -9.39 16.67 -27.33
C ASN A 156 -8.42 16.27 -26.22
N SER A 157 -7.15 15.99 -26.55
CA SER A 157 -6.14 15.64 -25.56
C SER A 157 -5.91 16.75 -24.52
N LEU A 158 -5.91 18.02 -24.95
CA LEU A 158 -5.79 19.17 -24.05
C LEU A 158 -7.03 19.34 -23.18
N LEU A 159 -8.24 19.21 -23.75
CA LEU A 159 -9.48 19.33 -22.99
C LEU A 159 -9.58 18.27 -21.89
N GLU A 160 -9.25 17.01 -22.20
CA GLU A 160 -9.20 15.93 -21.22
C GLU A 160 -8.20 16.26 -20.09
N THR A 161 -7.00 16.73 -20.45
CA THR A 161 -5.97 17.09 -19.45
C THR A 161 -6.39 18.29 -18.59
N LEU A 162 -7.03 19.30 -19.17
CA LEU A 162 -7.50 20.48 -18.46
C LEU A 162 -8.65 20.14 -17.50
N ASP A 163 -9.55 19.23 -17.88
CA ASP A 163 -10.66 18.81 -17.02
C ASP A 163 -10.15 18.24 -15.68
N TRP A 164 -9.08 17.45 -15.71
CA TRP A 164 -8.39 16.95 -14.51
C TRP A 164 -7.89 18.07 -13.57
N LEU A 165 -7.62 19.27 -14.07
CA LEU A 165 -7.14 20.38 -13.25
C LEU A 165 -8.23 21.01 -12.38
N HIS A 166 -9.51 20.64 -12.54
CA HIS A 166 -10.56 21.05 -11.60
C HIS A 166 -10.32 20.52 -10.17
N ASN A 167 -9.62 19.39 -10.06
CA ASN A 167 -9.31 18.75 -8.78
C ASN A 167 -7.83 18.93 -8.40
N GLU A 168 -7.53 18.74 -7.12
CA GLU A 168 -6.17 18.74 -6.61
C GLU A 168 -5.33 17.64 -7.29
N SER A 169 -4.02 17.84 -7.39
CA SER A 169 -3.14 16.79 -7.89
C SER A 169 -2.97 15.66 -6.86
N ILE A 170 -2.57 14.47 -7.31
CA ILE A 170 -2.15 13.35 -6.46
C ILE A 170 -1.16 13.81 -5.38
N GLY A 171 -0.20 14.66 -5.75
CA GLY A 171 0.78 15.20 -4.81
C GLY A 171 0.16 16.10 -3.71
N GLN A 172 -0.88 16.86 -4.03
CA GLN A 172 -1.61 17.69 -3.06
C GLN A 172 -2.45 16.83 -2.12
N ALA A 173 -3.26 15.92 -2.68
CA ALA A 173 -4.08 14.98 -1.93
C ALA A 173 -3.23 14.13 -0.98
N GLY A 174 -2.12 13.57 -1.46
CA GLY A 174 -1.24 12.73 -0.65
C GLY A 174 -0.53 13.48 0.47
N ARG A 175 -0.14 14.75 0.27
CA ARG A 175 0.36 15.59 1.38
C ARG A 175 -0.72 15.90 2.40
N ARG A 176 -1.97 16.12 1.96
CA ARG A 176 -3.12 16.33 2.86
C ARG A 176 -3.40 15.08 3.68
N LEU A 177 -3.44 13.91 3.03
CA LEU A 177 -3.58 12.62 3.70
C LEU A 177 -2.44 12.39 4.69
N ALA A 178 -1.18 12.59 4.27
CA ALA A 178 -0.03 12.37 5.14
C ALA A 178 -0.07 13.18 6.44
N ARG A 179 -0.61 14.42 6.42
CA ARG A 179 -0.72 15.27 7.60
C ARG A 179 -1.60 14.68 8.71
N THR A 180 -2.49 13.72 8.41
CA THR A 180 -3.28 13.03 9.45
C THR A 180 -2.41 12.21 10.40
N LEU A 181 -1.17 11.89 10.01
CA LEU A 181 -0.21 11.15 10.82
C LEU A 181 0.69 12.06 11.69
N GLU A 182 0.53 13.38 11.64
CA GLU A 182 1.29 14.26 12.53
C GLU A 182 0.89 14.00 14.00
N PRO A 183 1.83 14.04 14.97
CA PRO A 183 3.22 14.52 14.86
C PRO A 183 4.28 13.45 14.57
N ARG A 184 3.90 12.26 14.07
CA ARG A 184 4.84 11.16 13.79
C ARG A 184 5.91 11.53 12.78
N LYS A 185 6.99 10.72 12.72
CA LYS A 185 8.08 10.90 11.76
C LYS A 185 8.41 9.59 11.06
N TYR A 186 8.76 9.70 9.78
CA TYR A 186 9.13 8.57 8.93
C TYR A 186 10.43 8.90 8.21
N GLY A 187 11.44 8.03 8.33
CA GLY A 187 12.79 8.32 7.86
C GLY A 187 13.36 9.65 8.38
N GLY A 188 13.00 10.04 9.61
CA GLY A 188 13.39 11.30 10.25
C GLY A 188 12.64 12.56 9.76
N ARG A 189 11.62 12.43 8.92
CA ARG A 189 10.90 13.56 8.29
C ARG A 189 9.46 13.65 8.78
N LYS A 190 8.87 14.85 8.68
CA LYS A 190 7.43 15.04 8.86
C LYS A 190 6.66 14.25 7.79
N PRO A 191 5.41 13.82 8.05
CA PRO A 191 4.67 12.95 7.14
C PRO A 191 4.52 13.52 5.71
N ALA A 192 4.15 14.80 5.56
CA ALA A 192 3.98 15.42 4.24
C ALA A 192 5.29 15.51 3.43
N ASP A 193 6.41 15.77 4.10
CA ASP A 193 7.75 15.82 3.48
C ASP A 193 8.22 14.42 3.11
N PHE A 194 7.93 13.44 3.97
CA PHE A 194 8.20 12.04 3.72
C PHE A 194 7.43 11.52 2.50
N PHE A 195 6.12 11.77 2.43
CA PHE A 195 5.29 11.44 1.27
C PHE A 195 5.85 12.06 -0.01
N THR A 196 6.21 13.34 0.03
CA THR A 196 6.80 14.03 -1.13
C THR A 196 8.10 13.37 -1.59
N ARG A 197 8.93 12.89 -0.66
CA ARG A 197 10.14 12.12 -0.99
C ARG A 197 9.82 10.78 -1.65
N CYS A 198 8.87 10.02 -1.11
CA CYS A 198 8.43 8.74 -1.71
C CYS A 198 7.86 8.94 -3.11
N TYR A 199 7.04 9.97 -3.32
CA TYR A 199 6.45 10.26 -4.62
C TYR A 199 7.50 10.67 -5.67
N LYS A 200 8.52 11.44 -5.26
CA LYS A 200 9.69 11.73 -6.12
C LYS A 200 10.48 10.47 -6.46
N MET A 201 10.68 9.57 -5.49
CA MET A 201 11.36 8.29 -5.72
C MET A 201 10.59 7.41 -6.72
N ARG A 202 9.26 7.27 -6.55
CA ARG A 202 8.39 6.60 -7.52
C ARG A 202 8.59 7.17 -8.93
N SER A 203 8.50 8.49 -9.07
CA SER A 203 8.73 9.17 -10.36
C SER A 203 10.11 8.86 -10.95
N ALA A 204 11.17 8.88 -10.14
CA ALA A 204 12.52 8.57 -10.61
C ALA A 204 12.65 7.11 -11.10
N LEU A 205 12.00 6.17 -10.41
CA LEU A 205 12.00 4.75 -10.77
C LEU A 205 11.16 4.45 -12.02
N THR A 206 10.02 5.13 -12.21
CA THR A 206 9.11 4.85 -13.35
C THR A 206 9.49 5.60 -14.63
N HIS A 207 10.18 6.74 -14.53
CA HIS A 207 10.54 7.56 -15.69
C HIS A 207 12.01 7.46 -16.09
N GLY A 208 12.74 6.46 -15.60
CA GLY A 208 14.09 6.14 -16.08
C GLY A 208 15.14 7.22 -15.78
N TYR A 209 15.07 7.86 -14.61
CA TYR A 209 16.03 8.91 -14.23
C TYR A 209 17.49 8.43 -14.26
N VAL A 210 18.40 9.33 -14.68
CA VAL A 210 19.85 9.12 -14.67
C VAL A 210 20.53 10.24 -13.85
N PRO A 211 21.35 9.91 -12.83
CA PRO A 211 21.68 8.57 -12.37
C PRO A 211 20.50 7.88 -11.69
N ARG A 212 20.43 6.56 -11.82
CA ARG A 212 19.39 5.75 -11.18
C ARG A 212 19.55 5.82 -9.65
N PRO A 213 18.45 5.90 -8.88
CA PRO A 213 18.52 5.82 -7.43
C PRO A 213 19.22 4.54 -6.95
N SER A 214 20.04 4.66 -5.89
CA SER A 214 20.78 3.52 -5.36
C SER A 214 19.84 2.51 -4.67
N HIS A 215 20.18 1.22 -4.73
CA HIS A 215 19.43 0.16 -4.05
C HIS A 215 19.25 0.45 -2.55
N ARG A 216 20.31 0.93 -1.88
CA ARG A 216 20.28 1.27 -0.46
C ARG A 216 19.28 2.38 -0.15
N GLU A 217 19.24 3.42 -0.98
CA GLU A 217 18.30 4.52 -0.80
C GLU A 217 16.85 4.05 -0.98
N VAL A 218 16.58 3.30 -2.05
CA VAL A 218 15.24 2.77 -2.34
C VAL A 218 14.77 1.85 -1.22
N ASN A 219 15.63 0.93 -0.76
CA ASN A 219 15.30 -0.02 0.31
C ASN A 219 15.03 0.68 1.65
N SER A 220 15.85 1.66 2.01
CA SER A 220 15.64 2.46 3.24
C SER A 220 14.32 3.24 3.19
N LEU A 221 13.99 3.80 2.02
CA LEU A 221 12.75 4.54 1.84
C LEU A 221 11.53 3.61 1.85
N ALA A 222 11.62 2.43 1.23
CA ALA A 222 10.58 1.41 1.25
C ALA A 222 10.26 0.93 2.67
N GLY A 223 11.27 0.67 3.50
CA GLY A 223 11.06 0.26 4.89
C GLY A 223 10.34 1.32 5.72
N SER A 224 10.69 2.60 5.55
CA SER A 224 9.96 3.69 6.22
C SER A 224 8.55 3.88 5.65
N LEU A 225 8.35 3.60 4.36
CA LEU A 225 7.07 3.73 3.69
C LEU A 225 6.10 2.61 4.12
N GLU A 226 6.60 1.42 4.42
CA GLU A 226 5.82 0.34 5.01
C GLU A 226 5.17 0.79 6.33
N SER A 227 5.96 1.35 7.26
CA SER A 227 5.40 1.87 8.52
C SER A 227 4.42 3.01 8.29
N PHE A 228 4.68 3.87 7.30
CA PHE A 228 3.78 4.96 6.93
C PHE A 228 2.43 4.46 6.42
N VAL A 229 2.42 3.45 5.54
CA VAL A 229 1.18 2.86 5.00
C VAL A 229 0.42 2.09 6.08
N ALA A 230 1.14 1.33 6.90
CA ALA A 230 0.57 0.64 8.06
C ALA A 230 -0.17 1.60 9.00
N ASP A 231 0.43 2.76 9.30
CA ASP A 231 -0.18 3.78 10.15
C ASP A 231 -1.43 4.39 9.48
N LEU A 232 -1.40 4.66 8.17
CA LEU A 232 -2.59 5.10 7.42
C LEU A 232 -3.74 4.08 7.48
N LEU A 233 -3.43 2.80 7.28
CA LEU A 233 -4.40 1.70 7.30
C LEU A 233 -4.91 1.38 8.71
N SER A 234 -4.13 1.69 9.74
CA SER A 234 -4.53 1.47 11.13
C SER A 234 -5.74 2.31 11.55
N GLY A 235 -5.96 3.47 10.90
CA GLY A 235 -7.08 4.36 11.22
C GLY A 235 -7.11 4.70 12.71
N ARG A 236 -8.26 4.54 13.35
CA ARG A 236 -8.44 4.82 14.79
C ARG A 236 -7.60 3.92 15.70
N LEU A 237 -7.22 2.72 15.27
CA LEU A 237 -6.33 1.84 16.05
C LEU A 237 -4.93 2.44 16.26
N LEU A 238 -4.54 3.41 15.43
CA LEU A 238 -3.26 4.07 15.58
C LEU A 238 -3.17 4.90 16.88
N THR A 239 -4.31 5.42 17.35
CA THR A 239 -4.39 6.31 18.53
C THR A 239 -5.11 5.66 19.71
N GLU A 240 -6.02 4.72 19.46
CA GLU A 240 -6.88 4.15 20.51
C GLU A 240 -6.37 2.80 21.04
N ALA A 241 -5.52 2.10 20.28
CA ALA A 241 -4.90 0.87 20.75
C ALA A 241 -3.60 1.15 21.55
N PRO A 242 -3.29 0.35 22.59
CA PRO A 242 -2.06 0.50 23.36
C PRO A 242 -0.81 0.34 22.49
N GLU A 243 0.28 1.01 22.90
CA GLU A 243 1.49 1.14 22.08
C GLU A 243 2.21 -0.16 21.75
#